data_AF-A0A939ZU72-F1
#
_entry.id   AF-A0A939ZU72-F1
#
_cell.length_a   1.000
_cell.length_b   1.000
_cell.length_c   1.000
_cell.angle_alpha   90.00
_cell.angle_beta   90.00
_cell.angle_gamma   90.00
#
_symmetry.space_group_name_H-M   'P 1'
#
loop_
_entity.id
_entity.type
_entity.pdbx_description
1 polymer ?
#
loop_
_entity_poly.entity_id
_entity_poly.type
_entity_poly.pdbx_seq_one_letter_code
_entity_poly.pdbx_strand_id
1 'polypeptide(L)' 'MSVKLRLTRMGAKKAPFYRIVATDSRKARDGEYIEQIGYYNPVTEPVEIKIDAEIAK' A
#
# COMPACT_ATOMS: atom_id res chain seq x y z
N MET A 1 4.15 -3.46 19.91
CA MET A 1 3.92 -2.56 18.77
C MET A 1 4.98 -2.90 17.76
N SER A 2 4.57 -3.32 16.57
CA SER A 2 5.49 -3.53 15.46
C SER A 2 4.89 -2.92 14.21
N VAL A 3 5.66 -2.03 13.59
CA VAL A 3 5.30 -1.43 12.32
C VAL A 3 5.59 -2.45 11.24
N LYS A 4 4.60 -2.68 10.37
CA LYS A 4 4.70 -3.55 9.21
C LYS A 4 4.35 -2.76 7.96
N LEU A 5 5.04 -3.10 6.87
CA LEU A 5 4.63 -2.71 5.54
C LEU A 5 3.51 -3.62 5.09
N ARG A 6 2.38 -3.05 4.66
CA ARG A 6 1.25 -3.80 4.14
C ARG A 6 0.66 -3.15 2.89
N LEU A 7 -0.04 -3.97 2.12
CA LEU A 7 -0.85 -3.51 1.00
C LEU A 7 -2.29 -3.25 1.48
N THR A 8 -2.71 -2.00 1.37
CA THR A 8 -4.11 -1.62 1.56
C THR A 8 -4.84 -1.72 0.23
N ARG A 9 -5.94 -2.47 0.19
CA ARG A 9 -6.67 -2.71 -1.06
C ARG A 9 -7.65 -1.57 -1.31
N MET A 10 -7.53 -0.98 -2.48
CA MET A 10 -8.38 0.05 -3.04
C MET A 10 -8.89 -0.40 -4.42
N GLY A 11 -9.74 0.43 -5.03
CA GLY A 11 -10.24 0.19 -6.38
C GLY A 11 -11.58 -0.55 -6.41
N ALA A 12 -12.02 -0.87 -7.63
CA ALA A 12 -13.33 -1.42 -7.90
C ALA A 12 -13.31 -2.95 -8.01
N LYS A 13 -14.50 -3.56 -8.09
CA LYS A 13 -14.64 -4.97 -8.45
C LYS A 13 -13.98 -5.21 -9.82
N LYS A 14 -13.10 -6.22 -9.90
CA LYS A 14 -12.27 -6.53 -11.09
C LYS A 14 -11.20 -5.48 -11.48
N ALA A 15 -11.01 -4.42 -10.68
CA ALA A 15 -9.95 -3.44 -10.87
C ALA A 15 -9.26 -3.14 -9.53
N PRO A 16 -8.43 -4.08 -9.01
CA PRO A 16 -7.74 -3.89 -7.74
C PRO A 16 -6.61 -2.86 -7.89
N PHE A 17 -6.52 -1.94 -6.94
CA PHE A 17 -5.41 -1.02 -6.77
C PHE A 17 -4.88 -1.18 -5.35
N TYR A 18 -3.57 -1.11 -5.14
CA TYR A 18 -2.99 -1.30 -3.82
C TYR A 18 -2.14 -0.10 -3.41
N ARG A 19 -2.27 0.33 -2.17
CA ARG A 19 -1.35 1.31 -1.57
C ARG A 19 -0.35 0.58 -0.68
N ILE A 20 0.91 0.94 -0.79
CA ILE A 20 1.98 0.45 0.08
C ILE A 20 2.04 1.40 1.26
N VAL A 21 1.69 0.91 2.45
CA VAL A 21 1.58 1.73 3.67
C VAL A 21 2.33 1.11 4.84
N ALA A 22 2.90 1.98 5.68
CA ALA A 22 3.46 1.61 6.97
C ALA A 22 2.40 1.78 8.06
N THR A 23 2.17 0.75 8.87
CA THR A 23 1.16 0.78 9.93
C THR A 23 1.49 -0.22 11.04
N ASP A 24 0.84 -0.10 12.20
CA ASP A 24 0.94 -1.12 13.24
C ASP A 24 0.17 -2.38 12.82
N SER A 25 0.79 -3.54 13.04
CA SER A 25 0.21 -4.87 12.87
C SER A 25 -1.22 -5.07 13.42
N ARG A 26 -1.62 -4.35 14.46
CA ARG A 26 -2.94 -4.50 15.10
C ARG A 26 -4.06 -3.76 14.38
N LYS A 27 -3.75 -2.80 13.50
CA LYS A 27 -4.76 -1.98 12.81
C LYS A 27 -5.43 -2.79 11.70
N ALA A 28 -6.72 -2.53 11.45
CA ALA A 28 -7.45 -3.12 10.32
C ALA A 28 -6.77 -2.80 8.96
N ARG A 29 -6.83 -3.73 7.99
CA ARG A 29 -6.11 -3.65 6.69
C ARG A 29 -6.27 -2.33 5.94
N ASP A 30 -7.51 -1.85 5.86
CA ASP A 30 -7.87 -0.64 5.12
C ASP A 30 -8.13 0.56 6.06
N GLY A 31 -7.68 0.43 7.31
CA GLY A 31 -7.79 1.48 8.32
C GLY A 31 -6.63 2.48 8.29
N GLU A 32 -6.54 3.27 9.36
CA GLU A 32 -5.50 4.27 9.57
C GLU A 32 -4.08 3.69 9.44
N TYR A 33 -3.24 4.42 8.71
CA TYR A 33 -1.82 4.13 8.51
C TYR A 33 -0.99 5.33 8.97
N ILE A 34 0.27 5.08 9.28
CA ILE A 34 1.20 6.11 9.75
C ILE A 34 1.64 6.94 8.55
N GLU A 35 2.11 6.26 7.50
CA GLU A 35 2.63 6.91 6.30
C GLU A 35 2.41 6.05 5.04
N GLN A 36 2.19 6.72 3.91
CA GLN A 36 2.08 6.08 2.60
C GLN A 36 3.43 6.14 1.89
N ILE A 37 3.98 4.98 1.55
CA ILE A 37 5.30 4.84 0.92
C ILE A 37 5.18 4.76 -0.60
N GLY A 38 4.01 4.37 -1.11
CA GLY A 38 3.79 4.26 -2.54
C GLY A 38 2.50 3.55 -2.93
N TYR A 39 2.46 3.06 -4.17
CA TYR A 39 1.34 2.31 -4.70
C TYR A 39 1.77 1.22 -5.68
N TYR A 40 0.87 0.27 -5.85
CA TYR A 40 0.98 -0.87 -6.72
C TYR A 40 -0.31 -1.04 -7.52
N ASN A 41 -0.21 -0.97 -8.84
CA ASN A 41 -1.32 -1.14 -9.76
C ASN A 41 -1.09 -2.35 -10.68
N PRO A 42 -1.73 -3.50 -10.41
CA PRO A 42 -1.61 -4.69 -11.24
C PRO A 42 -2.51 -4.68 -12.49
N VAL A 43 -3.36 -3.68 -12.68
CA VAL A 43 -4.33 -3.64 -13.79
C VAL A 43 -3.71 -3.06 -15.06
N THR A 44 -2.64 -2.29 -14.93
CA THR A 44 -1.92 -1.73 -16.07
C THR A 44 -0.95 -2.75 -16.66
N GLU A 45 -0.83 -2.75 -17.99
CA GLU A 45 0.27 -3.40 -18.71
C GLU A 45 1.14 -2.28 -19.30
N PRO A 46 2.35 -2.03 -18.75
CA PRO A 46 3.06 -2.77 -17.71
C PRO A 46 2.56 -2.49 -16.29
N VAL A 47 2.83 -3.44 -15.38
CA VAL A 47 2.47 -3.34 -13.96
C VAL A 47 3.17 -2.13 -13.34
N GLU A 48 2.39 -1.16 -12.83
CA GLU A 48 2.95 0.06 -12.24
C GLU A 48 3.24 -0.15 -10.76
N ILE A 49 4.51 -0.02 -10.38
CA ILE A 49 4.96 0.02 -8.99
C ILE A 49 5.69 1.34 -8.80
N LYS A 50 5.18 2.18 -7.90
CA LYS A 50 5.86 3.40 -7.48
C LYS A 50 6.12 3.33 -5.98
N ILE A 51 7.40 3.41 -5.61
CA ILE A 51 7.87 3.38 -4.24
C ILE A 51 8.77 4.59 -4.07
N ASP A 52 8.46 5.44 -3.09
CA ASP A 52 9.29 6.58 -2.75
C ASP A 52 10.41 6.11 -1.81
N ALA A 53 11.60 5.92 -2.39
CA ALA A 53 12.77 5.34 -1.70
C ALA A 53 13.35 6.24 -0.60
N GLU A 54 13.01 7.54 -0.58
CA GLU A 54 13.39 8.45 0.51
C GLU A 54 12.58 8.21 1.79
N ILE A 55 11.31 7.81 1.64
CA ILE A 55 10.40 7.53 2.76
C ILE A 55 10.63 6.10 3.29
N ALA A 56 11.11 5.20 2.45
CA ALA A 56 11.34 3.79 2.79
C ALA A 56 12.70 3.50 3.46
N LYS A 57 13.44 4.53 3.89
CA LYS A 57 14.79 4.43 4.47
C LYS A 57 14.75 4.27 5.99
#